data_AF-A0A9E3GUD7-F1
#
_entry.id   AF-A0A9E3GUD7-F1
#
_cell.length_a   1.000
_cell.length_b   1.000
_cell.length_c   1.000
_cell.angle_alpha   90.00
_cell.angle_beta   90.00
_cell.angle_gamma   90.00
#
_symmetry.space_group_name_H-M   'P 1'
#
loop_
_entity.id
_entity.type
_entity.pdbx_description
1 polymer ?
#
loop_
_entity_poly.entity_id
_entity_poly.type
_entity_poly.pdbx_seq_one_letter_code
_entity_poly.pdbx_strand_id
1 'polypeptide(L)' 'MAITLFDRIENGEERWHTIGTVGPAATVLLVVHTDPDEGACLRVFGLRAAARQERRRYEDDPA' A
#
# COMPACT_ATOMS: atom_id res chain seq x y z
N MET A 1 3.45 -4.87 -11.01
CA MET A 1 3.15 -5.76 -9.87
C MET A 1 3.03 -4.89 -8.64
N ALA A 2 2.08 -5.21 -7.76
CA ALA A 2 1.89 -4.53 -6.48
C ALA A 2 1.55 -5.57 -5.42
N ILE A 3 1.94 -5.29 -4.18
CA ILE A 3 1.68 -6.12 -3.01
C ILE A 3 0.89 -5.28 -2.02
N THR A 4 -0.23 -5.82 -1.55
CA THR A 4 -1.14 -5.17 -0.61
C THR A 4 -1.19 -6.00 0.65
N LEU A 5 -0.83 -5.39 1.79
CA LEU A 5 -0.90 -6.04 3.09
C LEU A 5 -1.71 -5.17 4.06
N PHE A 6 -2.45 -5.84 4.92
CA PHE A 6 -3.06 -5.19 6.07
C PHE A 6 -1.96 -4.64 7.00
N ASP A 7 -2.08 -3.39 7.42
CA ASP A 7 -1.15 -2.75 8.35
C ASP A 7 -1.73 -2.69 9.77
N ARG A 8 -2.88 -2.03 9.95
CA ARG A 8 -3.52 -1.84 11.27
C ARG A 8 -4.96 -1.33 11.17
N ILE A 9 -5.67 -1.32 12.30
CA ILE A 9 -6.93 -0.56 12.45
C ILE A 9 -6.60 0.77 13.15
N GLU A 10 -7.10 1.88 12.60
CA GLU A 10 -6.91 3.23 13.16
C GLU A 10 -8.26 3.96 13.16
N ASN A 11 -8.73 4.40 14.33
CA ASN A 11 -10.05 5.03 14.53
C ASN A 11 -11.24 4.19 14.05
N GLY A 12 -11.13 2.86 14.13
CA GLY A 12 -12.17 1.94 13.65
C GLY A 12 -12.16 1.69 12.15
N GLU A 13 -11.17 2.24 11.42
CA GLU A 13 -11.00 2.01 9.99
C GLU A 13 -9.77 1.16 9.72
N GLU A 14 -9.88 0.23 8.78
CA GLU A 14 -8.73 -0.55 8.33
C GLU A 14 -7.74 0.30 7.54
N ARG A 15 -6.46 0.03 7.76
CA ARG A 15 -5.34 0.63 7.05
C ARG A 15 -4.60 -0.48 6.32
N TRP A 16 -4.61 -0.36 5.02
CA TRP A 16 -3.95 -1.24 4.08
C TRP A 16 -2.80 -0.49 3.43
N HIS A 17 -1.68 -1.18 3.31
CA HIS A 17 -0.49 -0.68 2.66
C HIS A 17 -0.31 -1.41 1.33
N THR A 18 -0.34 -0.65 0.24
CA THR A 18 -0.01 -1.17 -1.09
C THR A 18 1.31 -0.59 -1.54
N ILE A 19 2.27 -1.46 -1.83
CA ILE A 19 3.54 -1.08 -2.46
C ILE A 19 3.58 -1.56 -3.90
N GLY A 20 4.04 -0.72 -4.82
CA GLY A 20 4.14 -1.11 -6.22
C GLY A 20 4.93 -0.13 -7.05
N THR A 21 5.32 -0.57 -8.25
CA THR A 21 5.97 0.27 -9.24
C THR A 21 4.95 1.02 -10.07
N VAL A 22 5.20 2.32 -10.30
CA VAL A 22 4.34 3.17 -11.12
C VAL A 22 5.18 3.88 -12.19
N GLY A 23 4.62 3.95 -13.40
CA GLY A 23 5.18 4.66 -14.53
C GLY A 23 6.40 3.99 -15.17
N PRO A 24 6.90 4.56 -16.29
CA PRO A 24 8.01 4.00 -17.04
C PRO A 24 9.35 4.03 -16.28
N ALA A 25 9.46 4.90 -15.26
CA ALA A 25 10.66 5.01 -14.43
C ALA A 25 10.67 4.05 -13.22
N ALA A 26 9.72 3.11 -13.13
CA ALA A 26 9.61 2.12 -12.05
C ALA A 26 9.69 2.73 -10.63
N THR A 27 9.02 3.86 -10.41
CA THR A 27 9.00 4.50 -9.09
C THR A 27 8.22 3.64 -8.13
N VAL A 28 8.84 3.22 -7.02
CA VAL A 28 8.16 2.42 -5.99
C VAL A 28 7.40 3.35 -5.05
N LEU A 29 6.08 3.21 -4.99
CA LEU A 29 5.20 3.98 -4.13
C LEU A 29 4.62 3.10 -3.03
N LEU A 30 4.45 3.69 -1.85
CA LEU A 30 3.62 3.14 -0.77
C LEU A 30 2.32 3.95 -0.71
N VAL A 31 1.19 3.25 -0.73
CA VAL A 31 -0.15 3.81 -0.64
C VAL A 31 -0.82 3.29 0.63
N VAL A 32 -1.31 4.21 1.46
CA VAL A 32 -2.15 3.88 2.61
C VAL A 32 -3.60 4.08 2.23
N HIS A 33 -4.40 3.02 2.29
CA HIS A 33 -5.82 3.07 1.91
C HIS A 33 -6.69 2.22 2.84
N THR A 34 -8.01 2.37 2.73
CA THR A 34 -8.97 1.39 3.25
C THR A 34 -9.25 0.34 2.18
N ASP A 35 -9.65 -0.87 2.56
CA ASP A 35 -10.18 -1.82 1.57
C ASP A 35 -11.50 -1.27 1.00
N PRO A 36 -11.76 -1.40 -0.30
CA PRO A 36 -13.01 -0.97 -0.88
C PRO A 36 -14.12 -1.97 -0.52
N ASP A 37 -15.01 -1.61 0.41
CA ASP A 37 -16.26 -2.34 0.62
C ASP A 37 -17.04 -2.43 -0.70
N GLU A 38 -17.24 -3.66 -1.20
CA GLU A 38 -18.11 -4.05 -2.32
C GLU A 38 -18.25 -3.00 -3.45
N GLY A 39 -17.12 -2.57 -4.03
CA GLY A 39 -17.11 -1.69 -5.21
C GLY A 39 -17.06 -0.19 -4.92
N ALA A 40 -16.84 0.21 -3.67
CA ALA A 40 -16.61 1.60 -3.28
C ALA A 40 -15.20 2.12 -3.66
N CYS A 41 -15.08 3.44 -3.80
CA CYS A 41 -13.81 4.11 -4.07
C CYS A 41 -12.76 3.84 -2.98
N LEU A 42 -11.54 3.51 -3.39
CA LEU A 42 -10.35 3.49 -2.53
C LEU A 42 -10.06 4.89 -1.97
N ARG A 43 -10.15 5.05 -0.64
CA ARG A 43 -9.73 6.29 0.03
C ARG A 43 -8.25 6.23 0.35
N VAL A 44 -7.47 7.08 -0.31
CA VAL A 44 -6.02 7.21 -0.06
C VAL A 44 -5.75 8.24 1.04
N PHE A 45 -5.05 7.82 2.09
CA PHE A 45 -4.64 8.68 3.20
C PHE A 45 -3.19 9.15 3.08
N GLY A 46 -2.37 8.39 2.36
CA GLY A 46 -0.97 8.70 2.19
C GLY A 46 -0.45 8.09 0.90
N LEU A 47 0.32 8.88 0.17
CA LEU A 47 1.04 8.46 -1.01
C LEU A 47 2.46 9.03 -0.94
N ARG A 48 3.46 8.16 -0.98
CA ARG A 48 4.86 8.60 -1.04
C ARG A 48 5.76 7.56 -1.68
N ALA A 49 6.97 7.99 -2.03
CA ALA A 49 8.03 7.05 -2.38
C ALA A 49 8.26 6.05 -1.25
N ALA A 50 8.35 4.77 -1.60
CA ALA A 50 8.66 3.72 -0.65
C ALA A 50 10.12 3.84 -0.19
N ALA A 51 10.32 3.83 1.12
CA ALA A 51 11.63 3.82 1.74
C ALA A 51 12.31 2.46 1.54
N ARG A 52 13.64 2.42 1.62
CA ARG A 52 14.42 1.19 1.37
C ARG A 52 13.99 0.01 2.26
N GLN A 53 13.68 0.29 3.52
CA GLN A 53 13.24 -0.75 4.47
C GLN A 53 11.87 -1.32 4.11
N GLU A 54 10.97 -0.48 3.60
CA GLU A 54 9.64 -0.91 3.16
C GLU A 54 9.75 -1.78 1.92
N ARG A 55 10.54 -1.37 0.92
CA ARG A 55 10.79 -2.19 -0.27
C ARG A 55 11.20 -3.61 0.12
N ARG A 56 12.18 -3.75 1.02
CA ARG A 56 12.61 -5.06 1.53
C ARG A 56 11.50 -5.81 2.25
N ARG A 57 10.84 -5.17 3.22
CA ARG A 57 9.80 -5.80 4.04
C ARG A 57 8.68 -6.39 3.18
N TYR A 58 8.26 -5.70 2.14
CA TYR A 58 7.17 -6.14 1.27
C TYR A 58 7.66 -7.04 0.12
N GLU A 59 8.94 -7.01 -0.27
CA GLU A 59 9.54 -7.97 -1.22
C GLU A 59 9.80 -9.35 -0.56
N ASP A 60 10.15 -9.36 0.74
CA ASP A 60 10.50 -10.57 1.50
C ASP A 60 9.30 -11.29 2.13
N ASP A 61 8.11 -10.65 2.14
CA ASP A 61 6.88 -11.18 2.73
C ASP A 61 5.77 -11.30 1.67
N PRO A 62 5.80 -12.34 0.81
CA PRO A 62 4.72 -12.64 -0.11
C PRO A 62 3.65 -13.42 0.66
N ALA A 63 2.78 -12.71 1.38
CA ALA A 63 1.56 -13.30 1.91
C ALA A 63 0.67 -13.86 0.79
#